data_AF-A0A931QYL1-F1
#
_entry.id   AF-A0A931QYL1-F1
#
_cell.length_a   1.000
_cell.length_b   1.000
_cell.length_c   1.000
_cell.angle_alpha   90.00
_cell.angle_beta   90.00
_cell.angle_gamma   90.00
#
_symmetry.space_group_name_H-M   'P 1'
#
loop_
_entity.id
_entity.type
_entity.pdbx_description
1 polymer ?
#
loop_
_entity_poly.entity_id
_entity_poly.type
_entity_poly.pdbx_seq_one_letter_code
_entity_poly.pdbx_strand_id
1 'polypeptide(L)'
;PDYFRYSRSISYYNKGAILGFLLDLGIRHATENRSSLDDVIRRLNSDFARQDRFFTLADLRAIIADLAPEFGELDGFFDDYVSGTRELDYATYLGYAGLRLVVTEDERPSPGFSVVRLFEDRVAVEDVDPASPAAGAGLEPGDTLLRLNGRELGQSPQDQVDKLKRGTIRLRVRRGRRELQLEFAMGTSRQFSYRVEEIDHPTEEQRRVREGWLEGTTVEAVGAGKR
;
A
#
# COMPACT_ATOMS: atom_id res chain seq x y z
N PRO A 1 13.98 -12.63 -16.02
CA PRO A 1 12.96 -13.11 -15.07
C PRO A 1 13.04 -12.29 -13.77
N ASP A 2 12.42 -11.11 -13.79
CA ASP A 2 12.47 -10.06 -12.75
C ASP A 2 11.22 -10.12 -11.84
N TYR A 3 10.96 -11.27 -11.22
CA TYR A 3 9.79 -11.45 -10.35
C TYR A 3 10.01 -11.02 -8.88
N PHE A 4 11.24 -10.68 -8.49
CA PHE A 4 11.61 -10.35 -7.10
C PHE A 4 11.96 -8.88 -6.86
N ARG A 5 11.73 -7.98 -7.83
CA ARG A 5 11.93 -6.55 -7.59
C ARG A 5 10.72 -5.96 -6.85
N TYR A 6 10.91 -5.62 -5.58
CA TYR A 6 9.94 -4.92 -4.73
C TYR A 6 9.39 -3.62 -5.36
N SER A 7 10.08 -3.04 -6.34
CA SER A 7 9.66 -1.83 -7.06
C SER A 7 8.61 -2.03 -8.17
N ARG A 8 8.16 -3.27 -8.46
CA ARG A 8 7.17 -3.51 -9.53
C ARG A 8 6.04 -4.49 -9.21
N SER A 9 5.96 -5.04 -8.00
CA SER A 9 4.80 -5.84 -7.59
C SER A 9 3.79 -4.93 -6.89
N ILE A 10 2.91 -4.28 -7.67
CA ILE A 10 1.67 -3.79 -7.11
C ILE A 10 0.94 -5.03 -6.62
N SER A 11 0.87 -5.23 -5.30
CA SER A 11 -0.02 -6.22 -4.72
C SER A 11 -1.43 -5.79 -5.09
N TYR A 12 -1.98 -6.40 -6.14
CA TYR A 12 -3.32 -6.18 -6.65
C TYR A 12 -4.37 -6.37 -5.55
N TYR A 13 -4.06 -7.20 -4.55
CA TYR A 13 -4.88 -7.38 -3.35
C TYR A 13 -4.86 -6.16 -2.42
N ASN A 14 -3.69 -5.56 -2.17
CA ASN A 14 -3.60 -4.36 -1.34
C ASN A 14 -4.23 -3.15 -2.05
N LYS A 15 -3.97 -2.99 -3.35
CA LYS A 15 -4.58 -1.91 -4.13
C LYS A 15 -6.10 -2.08 -4.23
N GLY A 16 -6.59 -3.31 -4.46
CA GLY A 16 -8.01 -3.62 -4.53
C GLY A 16 -8.75 -3.32 -3.21
N ALA A 17 -8.18 -3.70 -2.06
CA ALA A 17 -8.76 -3.39 -0.75
C ALA A 17 -8.83 -1.88 -0.48
N ILE A 18 -7.76 -1.14 -0.82
CA ILE A 18 -7.75 0.32 -0.70
C ILE A 18 -8.82 0.94 -1.61
N LEU A 19 -8.92 0.51 -2.87
CA LEU A 19 -9.94 1.00 -3.79
C LEU A 19 -11.36 0.73 -3.29
N GLY A 20 -11.63 -0.47 -2.78
CA GLY A 20 -12.93 -0.79 -2.19
C GLY A 20 -13.27 0.14 -1.03
N PHE A 21 -12.29 0.43 -0.16
CA PHE A 21 -12.45 1.38 0.94
C PHE A 21 -12.76 2.80 0.47
N LEU A 22 -12.00 3.35 -0.49
CA LEU A 22 -12.24 4.69 -1.01
C LEU A 22 -13.60 4.77 -1.73
N LEU A 23 -13.97 3.72 -2.47
CA LEU A 23 -15.27 3.63 -3.12
C LEU A 23 -16.42 3.62 -2.11
N ASP A 24 -16.29 2.87 -1.01
CA ASP A 24 -17.28 2.84 0.06
C ASP A 24 -17.47 4.23 0.69
N LEU A 25 -16.38 4.95 0.98
CA LEU A 25 -16.44 6.33 1.46
C LEU A 25 -17.11 7.28 0.47
N GLY A 26 -16.85 7.11 -0.84
CA GLY A 26 -17.51 7.89 -1.89
C GLY A 26 -19.03 7.65 -1.95
N ILE A 27 -19.45 6.38 -1.90
CA ILE A 27 -20.87 6.00 -1.88
C ILE A 27 -21.56 6.56 -0.62
N ARG A 28 -20.94 6.40 0.54
CA ARG A 28 -21.48 6.89 1.81
C ARG A 28 -21.57 8.41 1.83
N HIS A 29 -20.56 9.12 1.34
CA HIS A 29 -20.62 10.58 1.24
C HIS A 29 -21.76 11.05 0.34
N ALA A 30 -21.81 10.54 -0.89
CA ALA A 30 -22.80 10.93 -1.88
C ALA A 30 -24.25 10.69 -1.39
N THR A 31 -24.44 9.65 -0.58
CA THR A 31 -25.77 9.25 -0.10
C THR A 31 -26.05 9.66 1.35
N GLU A 32 -25.21 10.49 1.98
CA GLU A 32 -25.31 10.84 3.41
C GLU A 32 -25.44 9.59 4.31
N ASN A 33 -24.66 8.56 4.00
CA ASN A 33 -24.62 7.25 4.62
C ASN A 33 -25.91 6.40 4.46
N ARG A 34 -26.76 6.68 3.46
CA ARG A 34 -27.92 5.83 3.14
C ARG A 34 -27.55 4.55 2.39
N SER A 35 -26.45 4.56 1.64
CA SER A 35 -25.93 3.41 0.90
C SER A 35 -24.44 3.18 1.19
N SER A 36 -23.97 1.97 0.95
CA SER A 36 -22.58 1.55 1.14
C SER A 36 -22.13 0.54 0.08
N LEU A 37 -20.84 0.23 0.03
CA LEU A 37 -20.30 -0.86 -0.78
C LEU A 37 -20.91 -2.22 -0.39
N ASP A 38 -21.29 -2.40 0.88
CA ASP A 38 -21.97 -3.62 1.32
C ASP A 38 -23.34 -3.79 0.62
N ASP A 39 -24.07 -2.69 0.39
CA ASP A 39 -25.32 -2.71 -0.38
C ASP A 39 -25.08 -3.07 -1.86
N VAL A 40 -23.97 -2.59 -2.43
CA VAL A 40 -23.53 -2.99 -3.78
C VAL A 40 -23.26 -4.49 -3.83
N ILE A 41 -22.51 -5.05 -2.87
CA ILE A 41 -22.21 -6.49 -2.81
C ILE A 41 -23.48 -7.32 -2.59
N ARG A 42 -24.39 -6.87 -1.73
CA ARG A 42 -25.71 -7.51 -1.54
C ARG A 42 -26.50 -7.54 -2.85
N ARG A 43 -26.49 -6.45 -3.61
CA ARG A 43 -27.21 -6.36 -4.89
C ARG A 43 -26.57 -7.24 -5.96
N LEU A 44 -25.24 -7.28 -6.05
CA LEU A 44 -24.53 -8.24 -6.91
C LEU A 44 -24.88 -9.70 -6.56
N ASN A 45 -24.92 -10.03 -5.26
CA ASN A 45 -25.28 -11.37 -4.82
C ASN A 45 -26.74 -11.73 -5.18
N SER A 46 -27.67 -10.81 -4.95
CA SER A 46 -29.09 -10.97 -5.26
C SER A 46 -29.37 -11.12 -6.76
N ASP A 47 -28.85 -10.19 -7.56
CA ASP A 47 -29.24 -10.01 -8.96
C ASP A 47 -28.48 -10.96 -9.89
N PHE A 48 -27.31 -11.47 -9.45
CA PHE A 48 -26.43 -12.32 -10.23
C PHE A 48 -26.15 -13.66 -9.56
N ALA A 49 -25.43 -13.69 -8.43
CA ALA A 49 -24.91 -14.94 -7.87
C ALA A 49 -26.03 -15.93 -7.47
N ARG A 50 -27.08 -15.44 -6.81
CA ARG A 50 -28.28 -16.25 -6.46
C ARG A 50 -29.12 -16.68 -7.66
N GLN A 51 -28.88 -16.09 -8.82
CA GLN A 51 -29.52 -16.42 -10.08
C GLN A 51 -28.61 -17.26 -10.98
N ASP A 52 -27.47 -17.75 -10.47
CA ASP A 52 -26.44 -18.46 -11.22
C ASP A 52 -25.92 -17.67 -12.45
N ARG A 53 -25.84 -16.34 -12.32
CA ARG A 53 -25.36 -15.42 -13.36
C ARG A 53 -24.03 -14.77 -12.98
N PHE A 54 -23.24 -14.43 -14.00
CA PHE A 54 -22.05 -13.60 -13.87
C PHE A 54 -22.39 -12.12 -14.09
N PHE A 55 -21.65 -11.23 -13.45
CA PHE A 55 -21.76 -9.78 -13.64
C PHE A 55 -20.54 -9.24 -14.41
N THR A 56 -20.71 -8.08 -15.04
CA THR A 56 -19.68 -7.33 -15.74
C THR A 56 -19.30 -6.06 -14.97
N LEU A 57 -18.21 -5.39 -15.39
CA LEU A 57 -17.87 -4.08 -14.84
C LEU A 57 -18.98 -3.03 -15.08
N ALA A 58 -19.70 -3.13 -16.20
CA ALA A 58 -20.82 -2.26 -16.49
C ALA A 58 -21.99 -2.49 -15.52
N ASP A 59 -22.27 -3.75 -15.15
CA ASP A 59 -23.28 -4.08 -14.15
C ASP A 59 -22.92 -3.51 -12.76
N LEU A 60 -21.64 -3.60 -12.38
CA LEU A 60 -21.14 -3.00 -11.14
C LEU A 60 -21.34 -1.48 -11.13
N ARG A 61 -20.92 -0.78 -12.20
CA ARG A 61 -21.11 0.67 -12.33
C ARG A 61 -22.59 1.05 -12.29
N ALA A 62 -23.46 0.29 -12.97
CA ALA A 62 -24.90 0.52 -12.97
C ALA A 62 -25.51 0.35 -11.57
N ILE A 63 -25.13 -0.70 -10.84
CA ILE A 63 -25.60 -0.91 -9.47
C ILE A 63 -25.20 0.25 -8.56
N ILE A 64 -23.95 0.74 -8.67
CA ILE A 64 -23.48 1.86 -7.86
C ILE A 64 -24.22 3.14 -8.24
N ALA A 65 -24.39 3.43 -9.53
CA ALA A 65 -25.13 4.60 -10.01
C ALA A 65 -26.59 4.60 -9.54
N ASP A 66 -27.22 3.43 -9.47
CA ASP A 66 -28.58 3.30 -8.94
C ASP A 66 -28.64 3.49 -7.41
N LEU A 67 -27.66 2.98 -6.67
CA LEU A 67 -27.61 3.07 -5.20
C LEU A 67 -27.15 4.44 -4.70
N ALA A 68 -26.37 5.15 -5.49
CA ALA A 68 -25.78 6.46 -5.21
C ALA A 68 -25.83 7.37 -6.45
N PRO A 69 -27.03 7.76 -6.91
CA PRO A 69 -27.18 8.63 -8.08
C PRO A 69 -26.55 10.01 -7.88
N GLU A 70 -26.35 10.44 -6.63
CA GLU A 70 -25.64 11.67 -6.27
C GLU A 70 -24.11 11.55 -6.40
N PHE A 71 -23.58 10.34 -6.62
CA PHE A 71 -22.13 10.13 -6.78
C PHE A 71 -21.68 10.51 -8.20
N GLY A 72 -21.66 11.81 -8.48
CA GLY A 72 -21.36 12.36 -9.81
C GLY A 72 -19.95 12.06 -10.35
N GLU A 73 -19.02 11.61 -9.50
CA GLU A 73 -17.64 11.28 -9.89
C GLU A 73 -17.42 9.78 -10.15
N LEU A 74 -18.48 8.96 -10.15
CA LEU A 74 -18.36 7.50 -10.29
C LEU A 74 -17.54 7.07 -11.50
N ASP A 75 -17.82 7.61 -12.69
CA ASP A 75 -17.05 7.25 -13.89
C ASP A 75 -15.58 7.69 -13.78
N GLY A 76 -15.34 8.88 -13.23
CA GLY A 76 -14.00 9.39 -12.96
C GLY A 76 -13.22 8.46 -12.01
N PHE A 77 -13.86 7.97 -10.95
CA PHE A 77 -13.25 7.01 -10.02
C PHE A 77 -12.76 5.75 -10.74
N PHE A 78 -13.59 5.15 -11.59
CA PHE A 78 -13.22 3.93 -12.30
C PHE A 78 -12.17 4.18 -13.38
N ASP A 79 -12.27 5.29 -14.10
CA ASP A 79 -11.33 5.61 -15.17
C ASP A 79 -9.95 5.98 -14.59
N ASP A 80 -9.92 6.68 -13.47
CA ASP A 80 -8.70 7.17 -12.86
C ASP A 80 -7.98 6.10 -12.02
N TYR A 81 -8.72 5.31 -11.24
CA TYR A 81 -8.15 4.47 -10.20
C TYR A 81 -8.26 2.96 -10.45
N VAL A 82 -9.28 2.53 -11.21
CA VAL A 82 -9.47 1.10 -11.57
C VAL A 82 -8.75 0.79 -12.89
N SER A 83 -9.05 1.56 -13.94
CA SER A 83 -8.46 1.37 -15.27
C SER A 83 -7.19 2.21 -15.48
N GLY A 84 -7.05 3.28 -14.69
CA GLY A 84 -5.96 4.25 -14.80
C GLY A 84 -4.79 4.00 -13.85
N THR A 85 -3.79 4.87 -13.99
CA THR A 85 -2.55 4.88 -13.18
C THR A 85 -2.43 6.14 -12.33
N ARG A 86 -3.50 6.90 -12.17
CA ARG A 86 -3.47 8.11 -11.35
C ARG A 86 -3.25 7.74 -9.89
N GLU A 87 -2.49 8.55 -9.19
CA GLU A 87 -2.31 8.41 -7.75
C GLU A 87 -3.66 8.59 -7.03
N LEU A 88 -3.89 7.80 -5.98
CA LEU A 88 -5.14 7.79 -5.24
C LEU A 88 -5.29 9.09 -4.45
N ASP A 89 -6.43 9.75 -4.58
CA ASP A 89 -6.72 10.98 -3.82
C ASP A 89 -7.22 10.64 -2.41
N TYR A 90 -6.30 10.17 -1.56
CA TYR A 90 -6.63 9.85 -0.17
C TYR A 90 -7.21 11.03 0.59
N ALA A 91 -6.80 12.27 0.26
CA ALA A 91 -7.22 13.46 0.99
C ALA A 91 -8.73 13.70 0.83
N THR A 92 -9.25 13.60 -0.39
CA THR A 92 -10.67 13.76 -0.68
C THR A 92 -11.51 12.68 -0.01
N TYR A 93 -11.20 11.40 -0.28
CA TYR A 93 -12.03 10.29 0.21
C TYR A 93 -11.97 10.14 1.74
N LEU A 94 -10.79 10.24 2.37
CA LEU A 94 -10.70 10.26 3.84
C LEU A 94 -11.42 11.48 4.43
N GLY A 95 -11.36 12.62 3.72
CA GLY A 95 -12.05 13.85 4.07
C GLY A 95 -13.56 13.67 4.21
N TYR A 96 -14.18 12.77 3.43
CA TYR A 96 -15.61 12.46 3.57
C TYR A 96 -15.99 11.88 4.93
N ALA A 97 -15.06 11.21 5.62
CA ALA A 97 -15.23 10.69 6.97
C ALA A 97 -14.61 11.60 8.06
N GLY A 98 -14.19 12.81 7.72
CA GLY A 98 -13.46 13.68 8.64
C GLY A 98 -12.15 13.05 9.11
N LEU A 99 -11.48 12.33 8.21
CA LEU A 99 -10.18 11.71 8.41
C LEU A 99 -9.14 12.40 7.54
N ARG A 100 -7.88 12.32 7.93
CA ARG A 100 -6.74 12.77 7.12
C ARG A 100 -5.62 11.74 7.14
N LEU A 101 -4.91 11.64 6.03
CA LEU A 101 -3.66 10.88 5.96
C LEU A 101 -2.51 11.76 6.43
N VAL A 102 -1.88 11.36 7.53
CA VAL A 102 -0.63 11.94 8.01
C VAL A 102 0.52 11.09 7.51
N VAL A 103 1.38 11.71 6.70
CA VAL A 103 2.62 11.12 6.24
C VAL A 103 3.75 11.72 7.06
N THR A 104 4.49 10.88 7.77
CA THR A 104 5.71 11.30 8.47
C THR A 104 6.90 10.70 7.75
N GLU A 105 7.82 11.55 7.33
CA GLU A 105 9.10 11.19 6.75
C GLU A 105 10.17 11.28 7.83
N ASP A 106 10.78 10.14 8.17
CA ASP A 106 11.92 10.06 9.07
C ASP A 106 13.17 9.70 8.28
N GLU A 107 14.25 10.47 8.43
CA GLU A 107 15.57 10.01 8.00
C GLU A 107 16.16 9.12 9.08
N ARG A 108 16.44 7.85 8.72
CA ARG A 108 17.06 6.89 9.62
C ARG A 108 18.40 6.42 9.07
N PRO A 109 19.38 6.11 9.94
CA PRO A 109 20.61 5.46 9.51
C PRO A 109 20.27 4.19 8.73
N SER A 110 20.83 4.07 7.53
CA SER A 110 20.61 2.91 6.66
C SER A 110 21.91 2.53 5.95
N PRO A 111 22.23 1.22 5.90
CA PRO A 111 23.36 0.75 5.12
C PRO A 111 23.12 0.87 3.61
N GLY A 112 21.87 1.05 3.16
CA GLY A 112 21.53 1.29 1.75
C GLY A 112 21.54 0.04 0.86
N PHE A 113 21.47 -1.16 1.44
CA PHE A 113 21.34 -2.42 0.70
C PHE A 113 20.60 -3.47 1.53
N SER A 114 20.02 -4.47 0.85
CA SER A 114 19.43 -5.66 1.48
C SER A 114 20.13 -6.94 1.00
N VAL A 115 19.97 -8.00 1.78
CA VAL A 115 20.52 -9.32 1.48
C VAL A 115 19.48 -10.40 1.67
N VAL A 116 19.56 -11.42 0.82
CA VAL A 116 18.73 -12.61 0.89
C VAL A 116 19.61 -13.84 1.03
N ARG A 117 19.19 -14.78 1.89
CA ARG A 117 19.79 -16.12 1.93
C ARG A 117 19.19 -16.95 0.80
N LEU A 118 20.04 -17.39 -0.11
CA LEU A 118 19.70 -18.29 -1.20
C LEU A 118 20.03 -19.73 -0.83
N PHE A 119 19.72 -20.67 -1.73
CA PHE A 119 20.13 -22.06 -1.62
C PHE A 119 21.67 -22.20 -1.50
N GLU A 120 22.13 -23.31 -0.91
CA GLU A 120 23.55 -23.61 -0.64
C GLU A 120 24.24 -22.63 0.34
N ASP A 121 23.48 -22.08 1.28
CA ASP A 121 23.97 -21.14 2.31
C ASP A 121 24.61 -19.86 1.77
N ARG A 122 24.38 -19.54 0.49
CA ARG A 122 24.87 -18.33 -0.14
C ARG A 122 24.02 -17.14 0.25
N VAL A 123 24.64 -16.09 0.78
CA VAL A 123 23.97 -14.80 0.98
C VAL A 123 24.26 -13.90 -0.20
N ALA A 124 23.22 -13.44 -0.88
CA ALA A 124 23.33 -12.52 -2.01
C ALA A 124 22.79 -11.14 -1.63
N VAL A 125 23.39 -10.10 -2.18
CA VAL A 125 22.83 -8.75 -2.18
C VAL A 125 21.62 -8.75 -3.09
N GLU A 126 20.47 -8.43 -2.52
CA GLU A 126 19.19 -8.45 -3.23
C GLU A 126 18.93 -7.10 -3.89
N ASP A 127 19.08 -6.02 -3.12
CA ASP A 127 18.87 -4.65 -3.60
C ASP A 127 19.95 -3.71 -3.04
N VAL A 128 20.21 -2.64 -3.78
CA VAL A 128 21.11 -1.55 -3.39
C VAL A 128 20.44 -0.25 -3.76
N ASP A 129 20.23 0.62 -2.78
CA ASP A 129 19.72 1.97 -3.01
C ASP A 129 20.76 2.76 -3.84
N PRO A 130 20.43 3.21 -5.06
CA PRO A 130 21.36 3.92 -5.95
C PRO A 130 21.91 5.22 -5.36
N ALA A 131 21.20 5.84 -4.42
CA ALA A 131 21.64 7.06 -3.74
C ALA A 131 22.53 6.79 -2.51
N SER A 132 22.73 5.51 -2.15
CA SER A 132 23.43 5.15 -0.91
C SER A 132 24.96 5.17 -1.03
N PRO A 133 25.68 5.30 0.11
CA PRO A 133 27.12 5.09 0.15
C PRO A 133 27.55 3.68 -0.29
N ALA A 134 26.70 2.66 -0.13
CA ALA A 134 26.98 1.30 -0.57
C ALA A 134 27.08 1.22 -2.11
N ALA A 135 26.15 1.87 -2.82
CA ALA A 135 26.22 2.02 -4.28
C ALA A 135 27.46 2.81 -4.69
N GLY A 136 27.79 3.89 -3.99
CA GLY A 136 28.99 4.70 -4.24
C GLY A 136 30.31 3.92 -4.05
N ALA A 137 30.34 2.95 -3.13
CA ALA A 137 31.46 2.03 -2.97
C ALA A 137 31.48 0.87 -3.99
N GLY A 138 30.49 0.81 -4.89
CA GLY A 138 30.42 -0.15 -5.97
C GLY A 138 29.78 -1.49 -5.58
N LEU A 139 28.98 -1.56 -4.52
CA LEU A 139 28.17 -2.73 -4.21
C LEU A 139 27.06 -2.88 -5.27
N GLU A 140 26.83 -4.10 -5.75
CA GLU A 140 25.81 -4.36 -6.79
C GLU A 140 24.84 -5.48 -6.38
N PRO A 141 23.55 -5.39 -6.77
CA PRO A 141 22.64 -6.52 -6.70
C PRO A 141 23.22 -7.77 -7.39
N GLY A 142 23.14 -8.92 -6.72
CA GLY A 142 23.71 -10.19 -7.16
C GLY A 142 25.12 -10.48 -6.63
N ASP A 143 25.80 -9.52 -6.00
CA ASP A 143 27.04 -9.79 -5.27
C ASP A 143 26.78 -10.82 -4.16
N THR A 144 27.69 -11.78 -4.00
CA THR A 144 27.63 -12.72 -2.88
C THR A 144 28.33 -12.12 -1.67
N LEU A 145 27.60 -11.88 -0.59
CA LEU A 145 28.17 -11.34 0.64
C LEU A 145 28.84 -12.46 1.45
N LEU A 146 30.17 -12.36 1.60
CA LEU A 146 31.00 -13.34 2.31
C LEU A 146 31.21 -12.95 3.77
N ARG A 147 31.44 -11.66 4.05
CA ARG A 147 31.64 -11.13 5.41
C ARG A 147 31.06 -9.73 5.57
N LEU A 148 30.53 -9.47 6.77
CA LEU A 148 30.05 -8.17 7.22
C LEU A 148 30.86 -7.74 8.45
N ASN A 149 31.57 -6.60 8.35
CA ASN A 149 32.45 -6.07 9.40
C ASN A 149 33.44 -7.12 9.94
N GLY A 150 34.00 -7.92 9.02
CA GLY A 150 34.95 -8.99 9.33
C GLY A 150 34.34 -10.27 9.92
N ARG A 151 33.02 -10.31 10.16
CA ARG A 151 32.29 -11.46 10.72
C ARG A 151 31.58 -12.25 9.61
N GLU A 152 31.42 -13.54 9.84
CA GLU A 152 30.58 -14.41 9.01
C GLU A 152 29.11 -14.11 9.25
N LEU A 153 28.30 -14.36 8.21
CA LEU A 153 26.86 -14.15 8.27
C LEU A 153 26.18 -15.32 8.97
N GLY A 154 25.29 -15.01 9.91
CA GLY A 154 24.49 -15.98 10.63
C GLY A 154 23.26 -16.41 9.83
N GLN A 155 22.41 -17.24 10.45
CA GLN A 155 21.19 -17.77 9.82
C GLN A 155 20.25 -16.67 9.29
N SER A 156 20.17 -15.54 9.99
CA SER A 156 19.42 -14.35 9.59
C SER A 156 20.35 -13.22 9.13
N PRO A 157 20.84 -13.23 7.87
CA PRO A 157 21.77 -12.21 7.39
C PRO A 157 21.13 -10.83 7.29
N GLN A 158 19.84 -10.74 6.93
CA GLN A 158 19.14 -9.46 6.84
C GLN A 158 19.04 -8.78 8.21
N ASP A 159 18.68 -9.53 9.26
CA ASP A 159 18.66 -9.00 10.64
C ASP A 159 20.04 -8.47 11.08
N GLN A 160 21.13 -9.02 10.57
CA GLN A 160 22.48 -8.53 10.89
C GLN A 160 22.77 -7.21 10.18
N VAL A 161 22.31 -7.04 8.95
CA VAL A 161 22.39 -5.78 8.19
C VAL A 161 21.52 -4.70 8.85
N ASP A 162 20.28 -5.03 9.21
CA ASP A 162 19.33 -4.10 9.84
C ASP A 162 19.78 -3.61 11.23
N LYS A 163 20.61 -4.41 11.93
CA LYS A 163 21.16 -4.05 13.24
C LYS A 163 22.36 -3.11 13.16
N LEU A 164 22.86 -2.78 11.97
CA LEU A 164 23.94 -1.80 11.79
C LEU A 164 23.41 -0.41 12.14
N LYS A 165 23.98 0.24 13.16
CA LYS A 165 23.47 1.53 13.65
C LYS A 165 24.26 2.73 13.16
N ARG A 166 25.61 2.64 13.13
CA ARG A 166 26.53 3.75 12.81
C ARG A 166 27.90 3.22 12.39
N GLY A 167 28.71 4.12 11.82
CA GLY A 167 30.12 3.90 11.54
C GLY A 167 30.39 3.39 10.13
N THR A 168 31.64 2.99 9.90
CA THR A 168 32.09 2.46 8.61
C THR A 168 31.71 0.98 8.50
N ILE A 169 31.08 0.62 7.38
CA ILE A 169 30.69 -0.72 7.04
C ILE A 169 31.75 -1.30 6.09
N ARG A 170 32.23 -2.50 6.41
CA ARG A 170 33.20 -3.24 5.60
C ARG A 170 32.57 -4.53 5.11
N LEU A 171 32.46 -4.69 3.81
CA LEU A 171 31.95 -5.90 3.18
C LEU A 171 33.07 -6.63 2.46
N ARG A 172 33.10 -7.96 2.60
CA ARG A 172 33.82 -8.82 1.66
C ARG A 172 32.77 -9.46 0.77
N VAL A 173 32.80 -9.16 -0.52
CA VAL A 173 31.84 -9.69 -1.48
C VAL A 173 32.55 -10.48 -2.57
N ARG A 174 31.80 -11.35 -3.24
CA ARG A 174 32.24 -12.06 -4.44
C ARG A 174 31.36 -11.69 -5.61
N ARG A 175 31.99 -11.15 -6.65
CA ARG A 175 31.37 -10.85 -7.95
C ARG A 175 31.94 -11.78 -9.00
N GLY A 176 31.16 -12.78 -9.41
CA GLY A 176 31.64 -13.87 -10.25
C GLY A 176 32.81 -14.62 -9.57
N ARG A 177 34.01 -14.51 -10.15
CA ARG A 177 35.25 -15.13 -9.63
C ARG A 177 36.12 -14.18 -8.79
N ARG A 178 35.77 -12.90 -8.72
CA ARG A 178 36.58 -11.88 -8.03
C ARG A 178 36.03 -11.69 -6.63
N GLU A 179 36.93 -11.60 -5.66
CA GLU A 179 36.57 -11.12 -4.33
C GLU A 179 36.97 -9.65 -4.19
N LEU A 180 36.05 -8.86 -3.64
CA LEU A 180 36.20 -7.43 -3.45
C LEU A 180 36.06 -7.12 -1.96
N GLN A 181 36.84 -6.15 -1.48
CA GLN A 181 36.62 -5.51 -0.20
C GLN A 181 36.05 -4.12 -0.45
N LEU A 182 34.85 -3.89 0.07
CA LEU A 182 34.14 -2.63 -0.05
C LEU A 182 34.06 -1.98 1.33
N GLU A 183 34.30 -0.68 1.40
CA GLU A 183 34.25 0.09 2.62
C GLU A 183 33.48 1.39 2.37
N PHE A 184 32.45 1.66 3.18
CA PHE A 184 31.61 2.85 3.05
C PHE A 184 31.05 3.28 4.40
N ALA A 185 30.72 4.56 4.53
CA ALA A 185 30.06 5.08 5.72
C ALA A 185 28.58 4.69 5.75
N MET A 186 28.01 4.61 6.95
CA MET A 186 26.56 4.53 7.15
C MET A 186 25.86 5.69 6.43
N GLY A 187 24.89 5.37 5.56
CA GLY A 187 24.05 6.35 4.90
C GLY A 187 22.81 6.69 5.70
N THR A 188 21.90 7.40 5.07
CA THR A 188 20.53 7.62 5.54
C THR A 188 19.56 7.08 4.52
N SER A 189 18.42 6.62 4.99
CA SER A 189 17.27 6.30 4.14
C SER A 189 16.04 7.00 4.70
N ARG A 190 15.17 7.42 3.79
CA ARG A 190 13.89 8.04 4.11
C ARG A 190 12.88 6.93 4.35
N GLN A 191 12.40 6.85 5.57
CA GLN A 191 11.30 5.96 5.91
C GLN A 191 10.02 6.78 5.99
N PHE A 192 9.03 6.42 5.17
CA PHE A 192 7.69 6.96 5.27
C PHE A 192 6.87 6.13 6.24
N SER A 193 6.18 6.79 7.16
CA SER A 193 5.11 6.19 7.96
C SER A 193 3.81 6.91 7.65
N TYR A 194 2.74 6.12 7.57
CA TYR A 194 1.41 6.58 7.20
C TYR A 194 0.48 6.33 8.39
N ARG A 195 -0.23 7.37 8.84
CA ARG A 195 -1.27 7.26 9.87
C ARG A 195 -2.53 7.92 9.36
N VAL A 196 -3.68 7.30 9.61
CA VAL A 196 -4.97 7.95 9.43
C VAL A 196 -5.39 8.53 10.79
N GLU A 197 -5.73 9.81 10.81
CA GLU A 197 -6.14 10.52 12.02
C GLU A 197 -7.50 11.20 11.80
N GLU A 198 -8.30 11.31 12.85
CA GLU A 198 -9.48 12.17 12.85
C GLU A 198 -9.06 13.64 12.83
N ILE A 199 -9.81 14.47 12.10
CA ILE A 199 -9.63 15.92 12.15
C ILE A 199 -10.28 16.50 13.42
N ASP A 200 -9.80 17.64 13.90
CA ASP A 200 -10.22 18.20 15.20
C ASP A 200 -11.71 18.59 15.25
N HIS A 201 -12.26 19.06 14.12
CA HIS A 201 -13.62 19.58 14.04
C HIS A 201 -14.37 19.01 12.82
N PRO A 202 -14.73 17.71 12.82
CA PRO A 202 -15.47 17.14 11.71
C PRO A 202 -16.90 17.69 11.69
N THR A 203 -17.48 17.78 10.50
CA THR A 203 -18.90 18.11 10.32
C THR A 203 -19.79 16.96 10.78
N GLU A 204 -21.08 17.22 10.98
CA GLU A 204 -22.05 16.17 11.32
C GLU A 204 -22.18 15.11 10.21
N GLU A 205 -22.05 15.53 8.96
CA GLU A 205 -22.01 14.63 7.81
C GLU A 205 -20.77 13.72 7.87
N GLN A 206 -19.60 14.28 8.10
CA GLN A 206 -18.34 13.53 8.21
C GLN A 206 -18.38 12.52 9.36
N ARG A 207 -18.93 12.91 10.51
CA ARG A 207 -19.14 12.00 11.65
C ARG A 207 -20.07 10.86 11.27
N ARG A 208 -21.21 11.15 10.64
CA ARG A 208 -22.19 10.13 10.21
C ARG A 208 -21.58 9.13 9.23
N VAL A 209 -20.83 9.60 8.24
CA VAL A 209 -20.12 8.72 7.28
C VAL A 209 -19.10 7.86 8.00
N ARG A 210 -18.31 8.44 8.92
CA ARG A 210 -17.29 7.70 9.68
C ARG A 210 -17.88 6.63 10.59
N GLU A 211 -18.89 6.98 11.37
CA GLU A 211 -19.57 6.06 12.29
C GLU A 211 -20.22 4.92 11.50
N GLY A 212 -20.97 5.24 10.44
CA GLY A 212 -21.57 4.24 9.56
C GLY A 212 -20.53 3.33 8.91
N TRP A 213 -19.38 3.89 8.51
CA TRP A 213 -18.28 3.12 7.94
C TRP A 213 -17.63 2.17 8.97
N LEU A 214 -17.31 2.66 10.16
CA LEU A 214 -16.64 1.88 11.21
C LEU A 214 -17.54 0.81 11.84
N GLU A 215 -18.85 1.09 11.95
CA GLU A 215 -19.83 0.17 12.51
C GLU A 215 -20.46 -0.76 11.46
N GLY A 216 -20.26 -0.46 10.17
CA GLY A 216 -20.87 -1.21 9.07
C GLY A 216 -22.38 -0.98 8.95
N THR A 217 -22.85 0.22 9.27
CA THR A 217 -24.28 0.59 9.27
C THR A 217 -24.57 1.68 8.24
N THR A 218 -25.79 1.68 7.72
CA THR A 218 -26.37 2.75 6.90
C THR A 218 -27.56 3.36 7.63
N VAL A 219 -27.86 4.63 7.35
CA VAL A 219 -29.08 5.25 7.90
C VAL A 219 -30.27 4.76 7.08
N GLU A 220 -31.32 4.28 7.75
CA GLU A 220 -32.56 3.95 7.06
C GLU A 220 -33.06 5.19 6.31
N ALA A 221 -33.36 5.05 5.02
CA ALA A 221 -33.97 6.12 4.25
C ALA A 221 -35.28 6.54 4.92
N VAL A 222 -35.35 7.79 5.40
CA VAL A 222 -36.58 8.36 5.94
C VAL A 222 -37.55 8.55 4.77
N GLY A 223 -38.30 7.50 4.40
CA GLY A 223 -39.20 7.59 3.25
C GLY A 223 -39.64 6.28 2.60
N ALA A 224 -39.90 5.21 3.35
CA ALA A 224 -40.62 4.05 2.80
C ALA A 224 -41.51 3.36 3.84
N GLY A 225 -42.73 3.87 3.99
CA GLY A 225 -43.89 3.05 4.38
C GLY A 225 -44.34 3.09 5.84
N LYS A 226 -45.38 3.88 6.12
CA LYS A 226 -46.61 3.31 6.67
C LYS A 226 -47.59 3.15 5.51
N ARG A 227 -47.82 1.91 5.10
CA ARG A 227 -49.07 1.52 4.43
C ARG A 227 -50.07 1.12 5.50
#